data_AF-A0A6N9CBK5-F1
#
_entry.id   AF-A0A6N9CBK5-F1
#
_cell.length_a   1.000
_cell.length_b   1.000
_cell.length_c   1.000
_cell.angle_alpha   90.00
_cell.angle_beta   90.00
_cell.angle_gamma   90.00
#
_symmetry.space_group_name_H-M   'P 1'
#
loop_
_entity.id
_entity.type
_entity.pdbx_description
1 polymer ?
#
loop_
_entity_poly.entity_id
_entity_poly.type
_entity_poly.pdbx_seq_one_letter_code
_entity_poly.pdbx_strand_id
1 'polypeptide(L)'
;MGVQDKLEEGVLTMLKFQMGLIALLIGCVAFISCDQLAELLAPPMPEEDMTDDDLMPTDDMMAGLPTYIAMYTSWTTNVTYPSPVGTGGVHGEGARTVYINDVGAMALEDENMTAYPAGTIIVKEIMADANTFIQKVATMKKTDDSRHNGWTYKKYARPDENSDYMQVKGDGLPDAAEGCHGCHAAAPMDSVFVFPIDGMDSEGQ
;
A
#
# COMPACT_ATOMS: atom_id res chain seq x y z
N MET A 1 -19.95 57.98 -15.74
CA MET A 1 -19.81 56.52 -15.80
C MET A 1 -20.22 55.99 -14.44
N GLY A 2 -21.44 55.45 -14.37
CA GLY A 2 -22.20 55.31 -13.14
C GLY A 2 -21.79 54.08 -12.34
N VAL A 3 -22.03 54.10 -11.03
CA VAL A 3 -21.82 52.94 -10.14
C VAL A 3 -22.63 51.72 -10.59
N GLN A 4 -23.74 51.92 -11.31
CA GLN A 4 -24.56 50.86 -11.91
C GLN A 4 -23.83 50.11 -13.04
N ASP A 5 -23.08 50.80 -13.90
CA ASP A 5 -22.36 50.18 -15.03
C ASP A 5 -21.33 49.14 -14.53
N LYS A 6 -20.67 49.44 -13.40
CA LYS A 6 -19.68 48.52 -12.79
C LYS A 6 -20.29 47.29 -12.12
N LEU A 7 -21.54 47.38 -11.68
CA LEU A 7 -22.26 46.25 -11.09
C LEU A 7 -22.71 45.26 -12.17
N GLU A 8 -23.15 45.74 -13.33
CA GLU A 8 -23.59 44.90 -14.45
C GLU A 8 -22.42 44.12 -15.08
N GLU A 9 -21.25 44.74 -15.23
CA GLU A 9 -20.04 44.05 -15.71
C GLU A 9 -19.58 42.94 -14.75
N GLY A 10 -19.66 43.16 -13.44
CA GLY A 10 -19.30 42.17 -12.42
C GLY A 10 -20.20 40.93 -12.45
N VAL A 11 -21.52 41.14 -12.51
CA VAL A 11 -22.50 40.06 -12.56
C VAL A 11 -22.38 39.24 -13.84
N LEU A 12 -22.16 39.89 -14.98
CA LEU A 12 -21.96 39.20 -16.26
C LEU A 12 -20.69 38.34 -16.27
N THR A 13 -19.62 38.80 -15.62
CA THR A 13 -18.35 38.08 -15.54
C THR A 13 -18.46 36.85 -14.63
N MET A 14 -19.15 37.00 -13.49
CA MET A 14 -19.43 35.90 -12.56
C MET A 14 -20.33 34.82 -13.20
N LEU A 15 -21.35 35.20 -13.95
CA LEU A 15 -22.24 34.27 -14.64
C LEU A 15 -21.51 33.46 -15.73
N LYS A 16 -20.63 34.10 -16.51
CA LYS A 16 -19.81 33.40 -17.52
C LYS A 16 -18.88 32.36 -16.90
N PHE A 17 -18.29 32.66 -15.75
CA PHE A 17 -17.44 31.72 -15.02
C PHE A 17 -18.23 30.52 -14.49
N GLN A 18 -19.41 30.76 -13.92
CA GLN A 18 -20.29 29.69 -13.44
C GLN A 18 -20.74 28.76 -14.57
N MET A 19 -21.11 29.31 -15.73
CA MET A 19 -21.50 28.50 -16.89
C MET A 19 -20.33 27.64 -17.42
N GLY A 20 -19.10 28.17 -17.42
CA GLY A 20 -17.91 27.40 -17.80
C GLY A 20 -17.64 26.22 -16.87
N LEU A 21 -17.78 26.43 -15.55
CA LEU A 21 -17.54 25.40 -14.55
C LEU A 21 -18.59 24.28 -14.60
N ILE A 22 -19.86 24.62 -14.84
CA ILE A 22 -20.93 23.64 -15.04
C ILE A 22 -20.67 22.79 -16.30
N ALA A 23 -20.28 23.41 -17.41
CA ALA A 23 -19.96 22.68 -18.65
C ALA A 23 -18.78 21.71 -18.46
N LEU A 24 -17.74 22.12 -17.72
CA LEU A 24 -16.61 21.26 -17.39
C LEU A 24 -17.04 20.05 -16.54
N LEU A 25 -17.85 20.28 -15.51
CA LEU A 25 -18.35 19.20 -14.63
C LEU A 25 -19.19 18.18 -15.40
N ILE A 26 -20.08 18.64 -16.30
CA ILE A 26 -20.88 17.75 -17.16
C ILE A 26 -19.96 16.91 -18.07
N GLY A 27 -18.90 17.50 -18.62
CA GLY A 27 -17.88 16.78 -19.39
C GLY A 27 -17.19 15.69 -18.59
N CYS A 28 -16.74 16.00 -17.36
CA CYS A 28 -16.07 15.03 -16.49
C CYS A 28 -16.96 13.81 -16.15
N VAL A 29 -18.26 14.02 -15.89
CA VAL A 29 -19.19 12.92 -15.60
C VAL A 29 -19.41 12.04 -16.83
N ALA A 30 -19.54 12.64 -18.01
CA ALA A 30 -19.71 11.88 -19.26
C ALA A 30 -18.49 11.00 -19.59
N PHE A 31 -17.28 11.48 -19.32
CA PHE A 31 -16.06 10.69 -19.53
C PHE A 31 -15.97 9.48 -18.57
N ILE A 32 -16.33 9.64 -17.29
CA ILE A 32 -16.30 8.54 -16.31
C ILE A 32 -17.35 7.45 -16.65
N SER A 33 -18.50 7.82 -17.25
CA SER A 33 -19.53 6.84 -17.62
C SER A 33 -19.16 5.96 -18.82
N CYS A 34 -18.21 6.36 -19.66
CA CYS A 34 -17.80 5.56 -20.82
C CYS A 34 -16.93 4.36 -20.44
N ASP A 35 -16.10 4.45 -19.40
CA ASP A 35 -15.21 3.34 -19.01
C ASP A 35 -15.96 2.17 -18.35
N GLN A 36 -17.06 2.43 -17.63
CA GLN A 36 -17.86 1.37 -17.00
C GLN A 36 -18.62 0.48 -18.00
N LEU A 37 -18.91 0.98 -19.21
CA LEU A 37 -19.67 0.20 -20.20
C LEU A 37 -18.78 -0.81 -20.94
N ALA A 38 -17.47 -0.59 -21.00
CA ALA A 38 -16.52 -1.51 -21.62
C ALA A 38 -16.35 -2.80 -20.79
N GLU A 39 -16.43 -2.70 -19.46
CA GLU A 39 -16.26 -3.84 -18.55
C GLU A 39 -17.50 -4.75 -18.51
N LEU A 40 -18.70 -4.20 -18.71
CA LEU A 40 -19.97 -4.97 -18.75
C LEU A 40 -20.18 -5.77 -20.05
N LEU A 41 -19.37 -5.55 -21.08
CA LEU A 41 -19.49 -6.20 -22.39
C LEU A 41 -18.33 -7.15 -22.71
N ALA A 42 -17.39 -7.34 -21.79
CA ALA A 42 -16.35 -8.34 -21.94
C ALA A 42 -16.99 -9.75 -21.89
N PRO A 43 -16.78 -10.60 -22.91
CA PRO A 43 -17.29 -11.96 -22.89
C PRO A 43 -16.64 -12.75 -21.75
N PRO A 44 -17.39 -13.65 -21.08
CA PRO A 44 -16.82 -14.54 -20.07
C PRO A 44 -15.73 -15.38 -20.72
N MET A 45 -14.53 -15.34 -20.15
CA MET A 45 -13.42 -16.16 -20.59
C MET A 45 -13.78 -17.65 -20.37
N PRO A 46 -13.41 -18.55 -21.29
CA PRO A 46 -13.66 -19.98 -21.14
C PRO A 46 -12.96 -20.49 -19.88
N GLU A 47 -13.72 -21.22 -19.05
CA GLU A 47 -13.21 -21.93 -17.88
C GLU A 47 -12.27 -23.05 -18.35
N GLU A 48 -10.97 -22.77 -18.33
CA GLU A 48 -9.96 -23.81 -18.46
C GLU A 48 -9.85 -24.56 -17.14
N ASP A 49 -10.14 -25.86 -17.22
CA ASP A 49 -10.02 -26.89 -16.20
C ASP A 49 -8.60 -26.89 -15.61
N MET A 50 -8.39 -26.14 -14.52
CA MET A 50 -7.12 -26.07 -13.82
C MET A 50 -7.02 -27.21 -12.80
N THR A 51 -5.94 -27.96 -12.97
CA THR A 51 -5.53 -29.07 -12.12
C THR A 51 -5.10 -28.56 -10.74
N ASP A 52 -5.49 -29.31 -9.72
CA ASP A 52 -5.62 -28.96 -8.29
C ASP A 52 -4.28 -28.87 -7.51
N ASP A 53 -3.16 -28.51 -8.13
CA ASP A 53 -1.81 -28.69 -7.52
C ASP A 53 -0.95 -27.42 -7.37
N ASP A 54 -1.47 -26.22 -7.65
CA ASP A 54 -0.79 -24.97 -7.30
C ASP A 54 -1.67 -24.12 -6.36
N LEU A 55 -1.55 -24.41 -5.05
CA LEU A 55 -2.10 -23.59 -3.96
C LEU A 55 -1.32 -22.27 -3.83
N MET A 56 -1.26 -21.50 -4.91
CA MET A 56 -1.03 -20.06 -4.79
C MET A 56 -2.31 -19.49 -4.18
N PRO A 57 -2.23 -18.65 -3.13
CA PRO A 57 -3.41 -17.98 -2.59
C PRO A 57 -4.11 -17.28 -3.74
N THR A 58 -5.34 -17.72 -4.05
CA THR A 58 -6.16 -17.13 -5.10
C THR A 58 -6.39 -15.66 -4.75
N ASP A 59 -6.61 -14.80 -5.75
CA ASP A 59 -6.81 -13.35 -5.58
C ASP A 59 -7.85 -13.00 -4.49
N ASP A 60 -8.76 -13.91 -4.18
CA ASP A 60 -9.78 -13.81 -3.14
C ASP A 60 -9.20 -13.74 -1.71
N MET A 61 -8.06 -14.41 -1.43
CA MET A 61 -7.45 -14.45 -0.09
C MET A 61 -6.85 -13.10 0.35
N MET A 62 -6.78 -12.12 -0.57
CA MET A 62 -6.17 -10.81 -0.37
C MET A 62 -7.18 -9.67 -0.44
N ALA A 63 -8.47 -10.00 -0.45
CA ALA A 63 -9.57 -9.04 -0.44
C ALA A 63 -9.45 -8.03 0.71
N GLY A 64 -9.75 -6.76 0.41
CA GLY A 64 -9.66 -5.65 1.37
C GLY A 64 -8.26 -5.03 1.52
N LEU A 65 -7.23 -5.59 0.88
CA LEU A 65 -5.92 -4.94 0.77
C LEU A 65 -5.91 -3.90 -0.36
N PRO A 66 -5.10 -2.84 -0.25
CA PRO A 66 -4.92 -1.89 -1.35
C PRO A 66 -4.30 -2.54 -2.58
N THR A 67 -4.73 -2.12 -3.77
CA THR A 67 -4.24 -2.63 -5.06
C THR A 67 -2.73 -2.52 -5.24
N TYR A 68 -2.07 -1.51 -4.64
CA TYR A 68 -0.61 -1.33 -4.76
C TYR A 68 0.22 -2.42 -4.07
N ILE A 69 -0.41 -3.30 -3.28
CA ILE A 69 0.23 -4.49 -2.69
C ILE A 69 -0.45 -5.79 -3.13
N ALA A 70 -1.38 -5.79 -4.07
CA ALA A 70 -2.10 -7.02 -4.44
C ALA A 70 -1.16 -8.17 -4.88
N MET A 71 0.02 -7.85 -5.42
CA MET A 71 0.97 -8.81 -5.99
C MET A 71 2.26 -8.98 -5.15
N TYR A 72 2.29 -8.61 -3.86
CA TYR A 72 3.57 -8.65 -3.14
C TYR A 72 4.17 -10.04 -2.98
N THR A 73 3.35 -11.09 -3.01
CA THR A 73 3.81 -12.48 -2.92
C THR A 73 4.61 -12.91 -4.13
N SER A 74 4.49 -12.19 -5.26
CA SER A 74 5.30 -12.41 -6.46
C SER A 74 6.63 -11.66 -6.44
N TRP A 75 6.92 -10.88 -5.40
CA TRP A 75 8.21 -10.19 -5.27
C TRP A 75 9.30 -11.16 -4.86
N THR A 76 10.39 -11.18 -5.63
CA THR A 76 11.46 -12.18 -5.50
C THR A 76 12.28 -11.99 -4.23
N THR A 77 12.36 -10.77 -3.71
CA THR A 77 13.09 -10.47 -2.48
C THR A 77 12.17 -10.61 -1.26
N ASN A 78 12.35 -11.71 -0.53
CA ASN A 78 11.66 -11.94 0.73
C ASN A 78 12.55 -12.62 1.79
N VAL A 79 12.22 -12.42 3.06
CA VAL A 79 12.87 -13.06 4.21
C VAL A 79 11.80 -13.61 5.15
N THR A 80 11.92 -14.90 5.49
CA THR A 80 10.99 -15.59 6.40
C THR A 80 11.59 -15.73 7.80
N TYR A 81 10.80 -15.40 8.81
CA TYR A 81 11.11 -15.50 10.23
C TYR A 81 10.16 -16.49 10.92
N PRO A 82 10.68 -17.50 11.65
CA PRO A 82 9.82 -18.37 12.43
C PRO A 82 9.13 -17.62 13.58
N SER A 83 7.96 -18.12 13.97
CA SER A 83 7.23 -17.71 15.19
C SER A 83 8.07 -17.95 16.44
N PRO A 84 8.07 -17.00 17.39
CA PRO A 84 8.97 -15.86 17.45
C PRO A 84 10.38 -16.20 17.99
N VAL A 85 11.38 -15.51 17.44
CA VAL A 85 12.59 -15.08 18.19
C VAL A 85 12.77 -13.56 18.03
N GLY A 86 12.79 -12.82 19.16
CA GLY A 86 13.53 -11.56 19.31
C GLY A 86 12.90 -10.21 18.91
N THR A 87 11.79 -10.13 18.16
CA THR A 87 11.30 -8.85 17.58
C THR A 87 10.13 -8.17 18.33
N GLY A 88 9.86 -8.63 19.57
CA GLY A 88 8.86 -8.05 20.48
C GLY A 88 7.40 -8.35 20.12
N GLY A 89 6.55 -8.53 21.16
CA GLY A 89 5.13 -8.88 21.03
C GLY A 89 4.23 -7.82 20.37
N VAL A 90 4.78 -6.65 20.01
CA VAL A 90 4.05 -5.53 19.37
C VAL A 90 3.51 -5.91 17.99
N HIS A 91 4.12 -6.90 17.34
CA HIS A 91 3.73 -7.38 16.01
C HIS A 91 2.87 -8.67 16.04
N GLY A 92 2.71 -9.33 17.20
CA GLY A 92 2.03 -10.63 17.34
C GLY A 92 3.01 -11.82 17.35
N GLU A 93 2.51 -13.01 17.66
CA GLU A 93 3.36 -14.18 17.94
C GLU A 93 3.59 -15.09 16.72
N GLY A 94 2.73 -15.05 15.70
CA GLY A 94 2.85 -15.91 14.52
C GLY A 94 4.10 -15.67 13.67
N ALA A 95 4.40 -16.65 12.80
CA ALA A 95 5.50 -16.59 11.84
C ALA A 95 5.31 -15.41 10.88
N ARG A 96 6.40 -14.91 10.32
CA ARG A 96 6.40 -13.66 9.55
C ARG A 96 7.22 -13.80 8.30
N THR A 97 6.73 -13.23 7.23
CA THR A 97 7.49 -13.09 5.98
C THR A 97 7.49 -11.64 5.59
N VAL A 98 8.67 -11.12 5.25
CA VAL A 98 8.83 -9.74 4.78
C VAL A 98 9.20 -9.76 3.32
N TYR A 99 8.48 -8.97 2.52
CA TYR A 99 8.65 -8.80 1.09
C TYR A 99 9.04 -7.35 0.81
N ILE A 100 9.90 -7.14 -0.19
CA ILE A 100 10.23 -5.81 -0.69
C ILE A 100 10.10 -5.80 -2.21
N ASN A 101 9.50 -4.75 -2.75
CA ASN A 101 9.36 -4.63 -4.20
C ASN A 101 10.71 -4.34 -4.88
N ASP A 102 10.75 -4.50 -6.21
CA ASP A 102 11.97 -4.32 -7.01
C ASP A 102 12.66 -2.96 -6.78
N VAL A 103 11.88 -1.89 -6.59
CA VAL A 103 12.41 -0.54 -6.31
C VAL A 103 13.25 -0.52 -5.03
N GLY A 104 12.75 -1.13 -3.96
CA GLY A 104 13.50 -1.26 -2.72
C GLY A 104 14.62 -2.29 -2.78
N ALA A 105 14.40 -3.40 -3.49
CA ALA A 105 15.42 -4.45 -3.67
C ALA A 105 16.66 -3.90 -4.39
N MET A 106 16.48 -3.13 -5.48
CA MET A 106 17.58 -2.48 -6.18
C MET A 106 18.37 -1.50 -5.29
N ALA A 107 17.71 -0.84 -4.33
CA ALA A 107 18.38 0.06 -3.40
C ALA A 107 19.34 -0.68 -2.44
N LEU A 108 19.06 -1.95 -2.15
CA LEU A 108 19.92 -2.79 -1.32
C LEU A 108 21.21 -3.23 -2.05
N GLU A 109 21.26 -3.10 -3.37
CA GLU A 109 22.48 -3.38 -4.16
C GLU A 109 23.51 -2.23 -4.07
N ASP A 110 23.10 -1.04 -3.64
CA ASP A 110 24.00 0.11 -3.42
C ASP A 110 24.57 0.09 -1.98
N GLU A 111 25.85 -0.26 -1.86
CA GLU A 111 26.59 -0.28 -0.59
C GLU A 111 26.62 1.09 0.13
N ASN A 112 26.38 2.19 -0.60
CA ASN A 112 26.37 3.55 -0.05
C ASN A 112 24.95 4.10 0.14
N MET A 113 23.92 3.25 0.01
CA MET A 113 22.55 3.67 0.21
C MET A 113 22.36 4.21 1.63
N THR A 114 21.86 5.44 1.73
CA THR A 114 21.50 6.08 3.02
C THR A 114 20.01 6.27 3.21
N ALA A 115 19.22 6.25 2.12
CA ALA A 115 17.77 6.20 2.15
C ALA A 115 17.19 5.39 0.99
N TYR A 116 16.03 4.76 1.23
CA TYR A 116 15.25 4.13 0.17
C TYR A 116 14.60 5.18 -0.74
N PRO A 117 14.54 4.93 -2.05
CA PRO A 117 13.86 5.84 -2.98
C PRO A 117 12.34 5.81 -2.80
N ALA A 118 11.67 6.91 -3.15
CA ALA A 118 10.22 6.93 -3.25
C ALA A 118 9.71 5.82 -4.19
N GLY A 119 8.61 5.18 -3.82
CA GLY A 119 8.10 4.00 -4.52
C GLY A 119 8.57 2.66 -3.96
N THR A 120 9.57 2.65 -3.04
CA THR A 120 9.84 1.44 -2.24
C THR A 120 8.60 1.06 -1.43
N ILE A 121 8.24 -0.22 -1.50
CA ILE A 121 7.17 -0.81 -0.70
C ILE A 121 7.73 -2.05 0.00
N ILE A 122 7.51 -2.12 1.31
CA ILE A 122 7.82 -3.27 2.14
C ILE A 122 6.50 -3.80 2.70
N VAL A 123 6.27 -5.10 2.55
CA VAL A 123 5.10 -5.79 3.09
C VAL A 123 5.58 -6.84 4.08
N LYS A 124 4.93 -6.91 5.24
CA LYS A 124 5.16 -7.93 6.25
C LYS A 124 3.87 -8.67 6.52
N GLU A 125 3.87 -9.95 6.22
CA GLU A 125 2.83 -10.89 6.63
C GLU A 125 3.09 -11.38 8.05
N ILE A 126 2.00 -11.65 8.76
CA ILE A 126 2.04 -12.22 10.10
C ILE A 126 0.95 -13.28 10.16
N MET A 127 1.38 -14.52 10.31
CA MET A 127 0.50 -15.66 10.45
C MET A 127 -0.29 -15.57 11.75
N ALA A 128 -1.46 -16.23 11.80
CA ALA A 128 -2.14 -16.51 13.05
C ALA A 128 -1.25 -17.36 13.98
N ASP A 129 -1.54 -17.41 15.28
CA ASP A 129 -0.69 -18.10 16.27
C ASP A 129 -0.50 -19.60 15.97
N ALA A 130 -1.50 -20.25 15.36
CA ALA A 130 -1.43 -21.63 14.90
C ALA A 130 -0.70 -21.80 13.54
N ASN A 131 -0.21 -20.72 12.96
CA ASN A 131 0.37 -20.63 11.61
C ASN A 131 -0.53 -21.19 10.50
N THR A 132 -1.85 -21.06 10.65
CA THR A 132 -2.84 -21.64 9.73
C THR A 132 -3.20 -20.71 8.57
N PHE A 133 -3.21 -19.40 8.79
CA PHE A 133 -3.50 -18.40 7.76
C PHE A 133 -2.78 -17.09 8.07
N ILE A 134 -2.62 -16.23 7.05
CA ILE A 134 -2.11 -14.86 7.23
C ILE A 134 -3.19 -14.04 7.93
N GLN A 135 -2.96 -13.67 9.19
CA GLN A 135 -3.93 -12.92 9.98
C GLN A 135 -3.78 -11.42 9.79
N LYS A 136 -2.55 -10.94 9.58
CA LYS A 136 -2.23 -9.52 9.52
C LYS A 136 -1.23 -9.25 8.40
N VAL A 137 -1.40 -8.12 7.74
CA VAL A 137 -0.48 -7.58 6.75
C VAL A 137 -0.11 -6.17 7.19
N ALA A 138 1.18 -5.89 7.37
CA ALA A 138 1.68 -4.55 7.64
C ALA A 138 2.47 -4.04 6.43
N THR A 139 2.27 -2.78 6.06
CA THR A 139 2.95 -2.17 4.92
C THR A 139 3.71 -0.93 5.33
N MET A 140 4.84 -0.71 4.66
CA MET A 140 5.57 0.54 4.62
C MET A 140 5.72 0.98 3.17
N LYS A 141 5.32 2.20 2.83
CA LYS A 141 5.52 2.76 1.48
C LYS A 141 6.27 4.08 1.58
N LYS A 142 7.40 4.16 0.87
CA LYS A 142 8.21 5.37 0.73
C LYS A 142 7.57 6.31 -0.28
N THR A 143 7.50 7.58 0.07
CA THR A 143 6.96 8.67 -0.73
C THR A 143 7.91 9.86 -0.69
N ASP A 144 7.65 10.88 -1.52
CA ASP A 144 8.39 12.14 -1.49
C ASP A 144 7.95 13.09 -0.35
N ASP A 145 6.98 12.69 0.46
CA ASP A 145 6.62 13.43 1.69
C ASP A 145 7.80 13.40 2.67
N SER A 146 7.96 14.44 3.48
CA SER A 146 9.00 14.48 4.52
C SER A 146 8.54 13.93 5.86
N ARG A 147 7.22 13.79 6.08
CA ARG A 147 6.67 13.22 7.31
C ARG A 147 7.17 11.79 7.48
N HIS A 148 7.65 11.47 8.67
CA HIS A 148 8.14 10.13 9.02
C HIS A 148 9.27 9.63 8.10
N ASN A 149 10.18 10.54 7.70
CA ASN A 149 11.19 10.28 6.69
C ASN A 149 10.58 9.80 5.36
N GLY A 150 9.37 10.25 5.01
CA GLY A 150 8.65 9.86 3.80
C GLY A 150 8.02 8.48 3.82
N TRP A 151 8.06 7.78 4.96
CA TRP A 151 7.38 6.50 5.12
C TRP A 151 5.92 6.68 5.51
N THR A 152 5.06 5.97 4.80
CA THR A 152 3.68 5.72 5.22
C THR A 152 3.56 4.31 5.76
N TYR A 153 2.88 4.14 6.88
CA TYR A 153 2.72 2.88 7.60
C TYR A 153 1.25 2.49 7.60
N LYS A 154 0.91 1.25 7.26
CA LYS A 154 -0.45 0.72 7.42
C LYS A 154 -0.43 -0.69 7.97
N LYS A 155 -1.46 -1.05 8.74
CA LYS A 155 -1.66 -2.42 9.21
C LYS A 155 -3.08 -2.84 8.93
N TYR A 156 -3.21 -3.99 8.31
CA TYR A 156 -4.45 -4.67 8.00
C TYR A 156 -4.54 -5.95 8.83
N ALA A 157 -5.75 -6.31 9.20
CA ALA A 157 -6.02 -7.56 9.89
C ALA A 157 -7.37 -8.12 9.44
N ARG A 158 -7.50 -9.44 9.55
CA ARG A 158 -8.75 -10.17 9.39
C ARG A 158 -8.96 -11.14 10.55
N PRO A 159 -10.21 -11.44 10.93
CA PRO A 159 -10.49 -12.33 12.06
C PRO A 159 -10.24 -13.81 11.74
N ASP A 160 -10.42 -14.23 10.49
CA ASP A 160 -10.26 -15.60 10.01
C ASP A 160 -9.80 -15.63 8.53
N GLU A 161 -9.54 -16.82 7.99
CA GLU A 161 -8.98 -17.05 6.65
C GLU A 161 -9.91 -16.63 5.49
N ASN A 162 -11.21 -16.51 5.75
CA ASN A 162 -12.25 -16.24 4.74
C ASN A 162 -12.80 -14.81 4.85
N SER A 163 -12.23 -13.99 5.74
CA SER A 163 -12.66 -12.61 5.94
C SER A 163 -11.76 -11.62 5.22
N ASP A 164 -12.36 -10.52 4.75
CA ASP A 164 -11.62 -9.40 4.17
C ASP A 164 -10.67 -8.75 5.19
N TYR A 165 -9.57 -8.22 4.67
CA TYR A 165 -8.68 -7.37 5.43
C TYR A 165 -9.32 -6.00 5.70
N MET A 166 -9.18 -5.51 6.93
CA MET A 166 -9.54 -4.16 7.32
C MET A 166 -8.32 -3.42 7.84
N GLN A 167 -8.17 -2.13 7.49
CA GLN A 167 -7.13 -1.30 8.08
C GLN A 167 -7.43 -1.09 9.58
N VAL A 168 -6.56 -1.60 10.43
CA VAL A 168 -6.69 -1.52 11.90
C VAL A 168 -5.69 -0.55 12.54
N LYS A 169 -4.64 -0.15 11.81
CA LYS A 169 -3.64 0.83 12.27
C LYS A 169 -2.94 1.53 11.10
N GLY A 170 -2.18 2.59 11.39
CA GLY A 170 -1.38 3.36 10.44
C GLY A 170 -2.06 4.61 9.86
N ASP A 171 -1.49 5.13 8.78
CA ASP A 171 -1.89 6.38 8.13
C ASP A 171 -3.32 6.37 7.61
N GLY A 172 -4.01 7.50 7.82
CA GLY A 172 -5.43 7.65 7.51
C GLY A 172 -6.36 7.26 8.65
N LEU A 173 -5.82 6.80 9.80
CA LEU A 173 -6.57 6.57 11.03
C LEU A 173 -6.11 7.53 12.16
N PRO A 174 -6.99 7.91 13.10
CA PRO A 174 -6.74 8.99 14.07
C PRO A 174 -5.50 8.84 14.96
N ASP A 175 -5.05 7.62 15.30
CA ASP A 175 -4.07 7.39 16.39
C ASP A 175 -2.84 6.54 16.00
N ALA A 176 -2.59 6.35 14.71
CA ALA A 176 -2.09 5.04 14.31
C ALA A 176 -0.76 5.05 13.53
N ALA A 177 -0.38 6.15 12.89
CA ALA A 177 0.88 6.26 12.15
C ALA A 177 2.10 6.52 13.06
N GLU A 178 1.96 7.42 14.04
CA GLU A 178 3.04 7.82 14.95
C GLU A 178 3.62 6.66 15.74
N GLY A 179 2.78 5.68 16.13
CA GLY A 179 3.25 4.50 16.87
C GLY A 179 4.13 3.56 16.03
N CYS A 180 3.87 3.47 14.72
CA CYS A 180 4.71 2.66 13.82
C CYS A 180 6.03 3.39 13.56
N HIS A 181 5.96 4.66 13.17
CA HIS A 181 7.14 5.45 12.90
C HIS A 181 8.04 5.59 14.13
N GLY A 182 7.49 5.83 15.33
CA GLY A 182 8.28 6.00 16.55
C GLY A 182 9.20 4.81 16.87
N CYS A 183 8.75 3.58 16.61
CA CYS A 183 9.61 2.40 16.75
C CYS A 183 10.57 2.25 15.56
N HIS A 184 10.11 2.53 14.35
CA HIS A 184 10.90 2.36 13.14
C HIS A 184 12.01 3.41 12.99
N ALA A 185 11.84 4.61 13.53
CA ALA A 185 12.85 5.67 13.51
C ALA A 185 14.17 5.29 14.21
N ALA A 186 14.15 4.24 15.05
CA ALA A 186 15.35 3.69 15.68
C ALA A 186 16.13 2.70 14.79
N ALA A 187 15.58 2.33 13.62
CA ALA A 187 16.25 1.42 12.71
C ALA A 187 17.49 2.08 12.08
N PRO A 188 18.56 1.30 11.80
CA PRO A 188 19.84 1.86 11.38
C PRO A 188 19.83 2.43 9.96
N MET A 189 18.90 1.98 9.10
CA MET A 189 18.83 2.36 7.70
C MET A 189 17.44 2.88 7.37
N ASP A 190 17.31 4.21 7.29
CA ASP A 190 16.10 4.89 6.79
C ASP A 190 14.77 4.30 7.32
N SER A 191 14.69 4.11 8.64
CA SER A 191 13.51 3.56 9.33
C SER A 191 13.14 2.10 8.99
N VAL A 192 14.04 1.36 8.34
CA VAL A 192 13.91 -0.05 7.99
C VAL A 192 14.95 -0.86 8.75
N PHE A 193 14.50 -1.90 9.45
CA PHE A 193 15.40 -2.89 10.02
C PHE A 193 15.88 -3.78 8.88
N VAL A 194 17.09 -3.53 8.38
CA VAL A 194 17.68 -4.29 7.27
C VAL A 194 17.79 -5.75 7.68
N PHE A 195 17.37 -6.62 6.78
CA PHE A 195 17.42 -8.06 6.97
C PHE A 195 18.70 -8.57 6.31
N PRO A 196 19.46 -9.50 6.92
CA PRO A 196 20.46 -10.24 6.16
C PRO A 196 19.70 -11.01 5.08
N ILE A 197 19.87 -10.61 3.82
CA ILE A 197 19.47 -11.41 2.67
C ILE A 197 20.48 -12.57 2.65
N ASP A 198 20.02 -13.82 2.67
CA ASP A 198 20.92 -14.98 2.56
C ASP A 198 21.83 -14.80 1.34
N GLY A 199 23.14 -14.58 1.60
CA GLY A 199 24.14 -14.19 0.60
C GLY A 199 24.86 -12.87 0.86
N MET A 200 24.37 -12.03 1.79
CA MET A 200 25.16 -10.95 2.41
C MET A 200 25.66 -11.47 3.76
N ASP A 201 26.91 -11.91 3.79
CA ASP A 201 27.56 -12.43 4.99
C ASP A 201 27.40 -11.43 6.15
N SER A 202 26.73 -11.87 7.20
CA SER A 202 26.47 -11.12 8.44
C SER A 202 27.72 -10.97 9.31
N GLU A 203 28.89 -10.76 8.70
CA GLU A 203 30.11 -10.43 9.43
C GLU A 203 30.13 -8.94 9.79
N GLY A 204 29.40 -8.60 10.86
CA GLY A 204 29.72 -7.42 11.66
C GLY A 204 28.56 -6.45 11.87
N GLN A 205 27.65 -6.78 12.78
CA GLN A 205 26.96 -5.81 13.64
C GLN A 205 26.83 -6.39 15.06
#